data_AF-A0A821JJB2-F1
#
_entry.id   AF-A0A821JJB2-F1
#
_cell.length_a   1.000
_cell.length_b   1.000
_cell.length_c   1.000
_cell.angle_alpha   90.00
_cell.angle_beta   90.00
_cell.angle_gamma   90.00
#
_symmetry.space_group_name_H-M   'P 1'
#
loop_
_entity.id
_entity.type
_entity.pdbx_description
1 polymer ?
#
loop_
_entity_poly.entity_id
_entity_poly.type
_entity_poly.pdbx_seq_one_letter_code
_entity_poly.pdbx_strand_id
1 'polypeptide(L)'
;RIVAPCALSFLGLAAFDRWACTSRSARIRKLSSIRTAYCIVLITVLFWSLLSIPFLSFFDLIPPTYTCGFTNDLFQKITNFFLAPILCAIFPLIVLIVFGILTYRNLHLMTTINGQQQSVTTRLSMWEQQITRMMIIQTVLNVSCALPQCILLIYTIATVQQSAMKSLDQIYIEYLLAQLCEFIVCLDFASSFYIFFLSSSRFRQTTKMYLKRLLHLESNQVTPFNISASTVPVTGTKTHYRQN
;
A
#
# COMPACT_ATOMS: atom_id res chain seq x y z
N ARG A 1 -4.88 15.42 -6.76
CA ARG A 1 -4.53 15.85 -5.37
C ARG A 1 -5.12 14.95 -4.26
N ILE A 2 -6.28 14.30 -4.42
CA ILE A 2 -6.90 13.47 -3.35
C ILE A 2 -6.38 12.01 -3.31
N VAL A 3 -5.87 11.50 -4.43
CA VAL A 3 -5.39 10.11 -4.54
C VAL A 3 -4.19 9.83 -3.61
N ALA A 4 -3.25 10.78 -3.51
CA ALA A 4 -2.06 10.65 -2.67
C ALA A 4 -2.37 10.44 -1.16
N PRO A 5 -3.21 11.27 -0.51
CA PRO A 5 -3.53 11.07 0.91
C PRO A 5 -4.36 9.82 1.20
N CYS A 6 -5.21 9.40 0.25
CA CYS A 6 -5.91 8.13 0.35
C CYS A 6 -4.93 6.95 0.38
N ALA A 7 -3.93 6.96 -0.51
CA ALA A 7 -2.91 5.92 -0.57
C ALA A 7 -2.03 5.89 0.71
N LEU A 8 -1.61 7.06 1.22
CA LEU A 8 -0.87 7.16 2.49
C LEU A 8 -1.67 6.64 3.69
N SER A 9 -2.98 6.82 3.69
CA SER A 9 -3.86 6.25 4.72
C SER A 9 -3.84 4.73 4.68
N PHE A 10 -3.93 4.12 3.49
CA PHE A 10 -3.84 2.67 3.35
C PHE A 10 -2.48 2.13 3.78
N LEU A 11 -1.39 2.84 3.46
CA LEU A 11 -0.06 2.51 3.96
C LEU A 11 -0.01 2.54 5.50
N GLY A 12 -0.57 3.57 6.13
CA GLY A 12 -0.69 3.66 7.58
C GLY A 12 -1.51 2.53 8.21
N LEU A 13 -2.65 2.19 7.60
CA LEU A 13 -3.48 1.05 8.02
C LEU A 13 -2.76 -0.28 7.87
N ALA A 14 -2.01 -0.44 6.78
CA ALA A 14 -1.23 -1.64 6.55
C ALA A 14 -0.09 -1.73 7.59
N ALA A 15 0.56 -0.62 7.95
CA ALA A 15 1.57 -0.59 9.00
C ALA A 15 0.97 -0.95 10.38
N PHE A 16 -0.22 -0.44 10.68
CA PHE A 16 -0.99 -0.82 11.87
C PHE A 16 -1.32 -2.33 11.87
N ASP A 17 -1.80 -2.86 10.75
CA ASP A 17 -2.12 -4.29 10.60
C ASP A 17 -0.90 -5.18 10.88
N ARG A 18 0.27 -4.80 10.34
CA ARG A 18 1.53 -5.50 10.63
C ARG A 18 1.97 -5.39 12.07
N TRP A 19 1.85 -4.22 12.66
CA TRP A 19 2.12 -4.06 14.09
C TRP A 19 1.20 -4.96 14.92
N ALA A 20 -0.09 -5.02 14.57
CA ALA A 20 -1.07 -5.84 15.27
C ALA A 20 -0.77 -7.35 15.13
N CYS A 21 -0.41 -7.81 13.92
CA CYS A 21 0.07 -9.17 13.66
C CYS A 21 1.28 -9.56 14.51
N THR A 22 2.27 -8.66 14.60
CA THR A 22 3.53 -8.90 15.31
C THR A 22 3.43 -8.71 16.83
N SER A 23 2.29 -8.23 17.33
CA SER A 23 2.07 -8.03 18.76
C SER A 23 1.96 -9.35 19.52
N ARG A 24 2.50 -9.37 20.76
CA ARG A 24 2.40 -10.54 21.65
C ARG A 24 1.00 -10.74 22.20
N SER A 25 0.21 -9.67 22.29
CA SER A 25 -1.14 -9.73 22.85
C SER A 25 -2.10 -10.34 21.84
N ALA A 26 -2.75 -11.47 22.22
CA ALA A 26 -3.76 -12.12 21.39
C ALA A 26 -4.94 -11.19 21.06
N ARG A 27 -5.29 -10.27 21.97
CA ARG A 27 -6.34 -9.28 21.76
C ARG A 27 -5.97 -8.31 20.63
N ILE A 28 -4.73 -7.85 20.60
CA ILE A 28 -4.23 -6.94 19.55
C ILE A 28 -4.13 -7.69 18.22
N ARG A 29 -3.62 -8.93 18.22
CA ARG A 29 -3.52 -9.75 17.01
C ARG A 29 -4.88 -10.02 16.36
N LYS A 30 -5.95 -10.14 17.16
CA LYS A 30 -7.32 -10.27 16.66
C LYS A 30 -7.79 -9.04 15.85
N LEU A 31 -7.19 -7.87 16.06
CA LEU A 31 -7.50 -6.68 15.25
C LEU A 31 -7.04 -6.84 13.80
N SER A 32 -6.02 -7.65 13.53
CA SER A 32 -5.55 -7.99 12.18
C SER A 32 -6.39 -9.12 11.53
N SER A 33 -7.63 -9.32 11.98
CA SER A 33 -8.52 -10.28 11.34
C SER A 33 -9.00 -9.75 9.98
N ILE A 34 -9.21 -10.66 9.02
CA ILE A 34 -9.70 -10.29 7.69
C ILE A 34 -11.03 -9.53 7.72
N ARG A 35 -11.92 -9.85 8.67
CA ARG A 35 -13.21 -9.15 8.85
C ARG A 35 -13.00 -7.71 9.31
N THR A 36 -12.07 -7.50 10.24
CA THR A 36 -11.70 -6.16 10.72
C THR A 36 -11.05 -5.36 9.59
N ALA A 37 -10.15 -5.99 8.83
CA ALA A 37 -9.49 -5.34 7.70
C ALA A 37 -10.49 -4.82 6.66
N TYR A 38 -11.46 -5.65 6.25
CA TYR A 38 -12.52 -5.21 5.33
C TYR A 38 -13.36 -4.06 5.89
N CYS A 39 -13.73 -4.12 7.17
CA CYS A 39 -14.50 -3.06 7.82
C CYS A 39 -13.73 -1.73 7.85
N ILE A 40 -12.46 -1.77 8.25
CA ILE A 40 -11.59 -0.58 8.29
C ILE A 40 -11.39 -0.01 6.89
N VAL A 41 -11.07 -0.85 5.89
CA VAL A 41 -10.89 -0.42 4.51
C VAL A 41 -12.16 0.24 3.98
N LEU A 42 -13.34 -0.34 4.21
CA LEU A 42 -14.62 0.22 3.80
C LEU A 42 -14.86 1.59 4.44
N ILE A 43 -14.66 1.71 5.77
CA ILE A 43 -14.80 2.98 6.49
C ILE A 43 -13.85 4.03 5.93
N THR A 44 -12.59 3.67 5.65
CA THR A 44 -11.60 4.58 5.08
C THR A 44 -11.97 5.03 3.68
N VAL A 45 -12.43 4.12 2.81
CA VAL A 45 -12.92 4.49 1.47
C VAL A 45 -14.09 5.46 1.58
N LEU A 46 -15.10 5.14 2.39
CA LEU A 46 -16.27 6.01 2.59
C LEU A 46 -15.88 7.38 3.14
N PHE A 47 -14.98 7.44 4.12
CA PHE A 47 -14.47 8.68 4.68
C PHE A 47 -13.80 9.56 3.60
N TRP A 48 -12.89 8.99 2.81
CA TRP A 48 -12.22 9.72 1.73
C TRP A 48 -13.17 10.12 0.60
N SER A 49 -14.16 9.28 0.26
CA SER A 49 -15.19 9.61 -0.72
C SER A 49 -16.04 10.79 -0.26
N LEU A 50 -16.51 10.79 0.98
CA LEU A 50 -17.28 11.90 1.56
C LEU A 50 -16.46 13.19 1.58
N LEU A 51 -15.19 13.10 1.98
CA LEU A 51 -14.29 14.25 2.00
C LEU A 51 -13.98 14.80 0.59
N SER A 52 -14.15 13.99 -0.45
CA SER A 52 -13.95 14.40 -1.85
C SER A 52 -15.12 15.20 -2.42
N ILE A 53 -16.33 15.10 -1.86
CA ILE A 53 -17.53 15.76 -2.39
C ILE A 53 -17.36 17.30 -2.44
N PRO A 54 -16.86 17.98 -1.38
CA PRO A 54 -16.61 19.42 -1.43
C PRO A 54 -15.57 19.82 -2.48
N PHE A 55 -14.56 18.97 -2.74
CA PHE A 55 -13.58 19.25 -3.80
C PHE A 55 -14.24 19.27 -5.17
N LEU A 56 -15.21 18.39 -5.44
CA LEU A 56 -15.94 18.42 -6.72
C LEU A 56 -16.82 19.66 -6.88
N SER A 57 -17.27 20.25 -5.76
CA SER A 57 -18.20 21.39 -5.77
C SER A 57 -17.48 22.74 -5.82
N PHE A 58 -16.33 22.86 -5.16
CA PHE A 58 -15.62 24.12 -4.98
C PHE A 58 -14.31 24.22 -5.77
N PHE A 59 -13.94 23.20 -6.54
CA PHE A 59 -12.75 23.23 -7.40
C PHE A 59 -13.17 23.43 -8.85
N ASP A 60 -12.88 24.60 -9.40
CA ASP A 60 -13.32 25.00 -10.74
C ASP A 60 -12.24 25.82 -11.47
N LEU A 61 -12.45 26.10 -12.75
CA LEU A 61 -11.65 27.04 -13.53
C LEU A 61 -12.01 28.48 -13.13
N ILE A 62 -11.00 29.24 -12.71
CA ILE A 62 -11.15 30.64 -12.33
C ILE A 62 -10.78 31.53 -13.54
N PRO A 63 -11.73 32.28 -14.13
CA PRO A 63 -11.44 33.27 -15.18
C PRO A 63 -10.70 34.49 -14.60
N PRO A 64 -9.91 35.25 -15.40
CA PRO A 64 -9.67 35.11 -16.84
C PRO A 64 -8.46 34.21 -17.19
N THR A 65 -7.65 33.83 -16.21
CA THR A 65 -6.44 33.01 -16.42
C THR A 65 -6.77 31.54 -16.66
N TYR A 66 -8.03 31.13 -16.48
CA TYR A 66 -8.51 29.75 -16.63
C TYR A 66 -7.65 28.75 -15.85
N THR A 67 -7.22 29.17 -14.66
CA THR A 67 -6.45 28.35 -13.74
C THR A 67 -7.38 27.59 -12.81
N CYS A 68 -7.13 26.30 -12.61
CA CYS A 68 -7.89 25.48 -11.67
C CYS A 68 -7.59 25.91 -10.23
N GLY A 69 -8.63 26.23 -9.47
CA GLY A 69 -8.48 26.67 -8.09
C GLY A 69 -9.74 26.47 -7.27
N PHE A 70 -9.68 26.86 -6.00
CA PHE A 70 -10.85 26.86 -5.14
C PHE A 70 -11.65 28.14 -5.38
N THR A 71 -12.95 28.00 -5.65
CA THR A 71 -13.87 29.13 -5.83
C THR A 71 -14.38 29.70 -4.50
N ASN A 72 -14.23 28.93 -3.42
CA ASN A 72 -14.66 29.32 -2.08
C ASN A 72 -13.46 29.55 -1.16
N ASP A 73 -13.28 30.79 -0.70
CA ASP A 73 -12.16 31.22 0.15
C ASP A 73 -12.09 30.47 1.49
N LEU A 74 -13.25 30.18 2.10
CA LEU A 74 -13.30 29.46 3.37
C LEU A 74 -12.82 28.02 3.18
N PHE A 75 -13.30 27.35 2.14
CA PHE A 75 -12.90 25.99 1.82
C PHE A 75 -11.42 25.91 1.43
N GLN A 76 -10.91 26.91 0.71
CA GLN A 76 -9.48 27.04 0.41
C GLN A 76 -8.65 27.14 1.69
N LYS A 77 -9.04 27.98 2.65
CA LYS A 77 -8.35 28.11 3.94
C LYS A 77 -8.38 26.79 4.71
N ILE A 78 -9.54 26.15 4.85
CA ILE A 78 -9.66 24.85 5.53
C ILE A 78 -8.75 23.82 4.88
N THR A 79 -8.74 23.76 3.55
CA THR A 79 -7.92 22.80 2.81
C THR A 79 -6.44 23.05 2.99
N ASN A 80 -5.99 24.31 2.88
CA ASN A 80 -4.56 24.64 2.93
C ASN A 80 -3.97 24.62 4.35
N PHE A 81 -4.74 24.98 5.38
CA PHE A 81 -4.24 25.07 6.75
C PHE A 81 -4.54 23.86 7.61
N PHE A 82 -5.58 23.08 7.29
CA PHE A 82 -5.98 21.93 8.09
C PHE A 82 -5.86 20.63 7.30
N LEU A 83 -6.58 20.52 6.19
CA LEU A 83 -6.73 19.24 5.50
C LEU A 83 -5.41 18.74 4.88
N ALA A 84 -4.73 19.58 4.10
CA ALA A 84 -3.47 19.23 3.46
C ALA A 84 -2.32 18.98 4.47
N PRO A 85 -2.01 19.88 5.41
CA PRO A 85 -0.87 19.68 6.32
C PRO A 85 -1.14 18.62 7.38
N ILE A 86 -2.29 18.66 8.03
CA ILE A 86 -2.52 17.81 9.20
C ILE A 86 -2.97 16.43 8.74
N LEU A 87 -4.05 16.37 7.96
CA LEU A 87 -4.69 15.10 7.62
C LEU A 87 -3.95 14.36 6.49
N CYS A 88 -3.41 15.07 5.50
CA CYS A 88 -2.78 14.45 4.33
C CYS A 88 -1.27 14.24 4.45
N ALA A 89 -0.58 14.99 5.32
CA ALA A 89 0.88 14.93 5.43
C ALA A 89 1.35 14.45 6.83
N ILE A 90 1.08 15.23 7.87
CA ILE A 90 1.64 14.99 9.22
C ILE A 90 1.06 13.73 9.85
N PHE A 91 -0.28 13.60 9.87
CA PHE A 91 -0.95 12.47 10.51
C PHE A 91 -0.52 11.10 9.93
N PRO A 92 -0.59 10.85 8.61
CA PRO A 92 -0.17 9.56 8.05
C PRO A 92 1.33 9.29 8.27
N LEU A 93 2.18 10.33 8.23
CA LEU A 93 3.60 10.18 8.50
C LEU A 93 3.87 9.74 9.95
N ILE A 94 3.20 10.35 10.92
CA ILE A 94 3.30 9.96 12.34
C ILE A 94 2.84 8.52 12.53
N VAL A 95 1.68 8.16 11.96
CA VAL A 95 1.13 6.80 12.01
C VAL A 95 2.14 5.79 11.46
N LEU A 96 2.74 6.06 10.28
CA LEU A 96 3.75 5.21 9.66
C LEU A 96 5.00 5.06 10.53
N ILE A 97 5.53 6.16 11.08
CA ILE A 97 6.71 6.12 11.94
C ILE A 97 6.44 5.33 13.22
N VAL A 98 5.33 5.61 13.90
CA VAL A 98 4.98 4.96 15.17
C VAL A 98 4.80 3.46 14.96
N PHE A 99 3.95 3.04 14.02
CA PHE A 99 3.71 1.61 13.79
C PHE A 99 4.90 0.91 13.13
N GLY A 100 5.70 1.61 12.31
CA GLY A 100 6.96 1.11 11.78
C GLY A 100 7.96 0.76 12.88
N ILE A 101 8.18 1.69 13.82
CA ILE A 101 9.08 1.47 14.98
C ILE A 101 8.55 0.34 15.87
N LEU A 102 7.25 0.33 16.18
CA LEU A 102 6.67 -0.72 17.02
C LEU A 102 6.77 -2.11 16.36
N THR A 103 6.56 -2.18 15.05
CA THR A 103 6.73 -3.43 14.27
C THR A 103 8.18 -3.90 14.31
N TYR A 104 9.15 -2.99 14.11
CA TYR A 104 10.57 -3.31 14.20
C TYR A 104 10.97 -3.84 15.59
N ARG A 105 10.50 -3.19 16.66
CA ARG A 105 10.75 -3.64 18.05
C ARG A 105 10.17 -5.03 18.29
N ASN A 106 8.94 -5.28 17.86
CA ASN A 106 8.30 -6.59 18.02
C ASN A 106 9.06 -7.69 17.25
N LEU A 107 9.52 -7.38 16.04
CA LEU A 107 10.29 -8.31 15.22
C LEU A 107 11.62 -8.69 15.88
N HIS A 108 12.39 -7.69 16.34
CA HIS A 108 13.67 -7.93 17.03
C HIS A 108 13.48 -8.79 18.28
N LEU A 109 12.44 -8.49 19.06
CA LEU A 109 12.08 -9.25 20.25
C LEU A 109 11.67 -10.70 19.94
N MET A 110 10.98 -10.95 18.82
CA MET A 110 10.64 -12.30 18.38
C MET A 110 11.87 -13.07 17.92
N THR A 111 12.80 -12.44 17.20
CA THR A 111 14.03 -13.10 16.75
C THR A 111 14.95 -13.49 17.90
N THR A 112 15.05 -12.67 18.96
CA THR A 112 15.89 -12.95 20.13
C THR A 112 15.32 -14.10 20.99
N ILE A 113 14.00 -14.17 21.15
CA ILE A 113 13.36 -15.18 22.02
C ILE A 113 13.16 -16.53 21.32
N ASN A 114 12.81 -16.52 20.03
CA ASN A 114 12.48 -17.75 19.30
C ASN A 114 13.71 -18.57 18.87
N GLY A 115 14.93 -18.06 19.08
CA GLY A 115 16.17 -18.81 18.86
C GLY A 115 16.28 -20.11 19.67
N GLN A 116 15.42 -20.32 20.67
CA GLN A 116 15.44 -21.49 21.55
C GLN A 116 14.26 -22.48 21.39
N GLN A 117 13.19 -22.19 20.64
CA GLN A 117 11.93 -22.95 20.86
C GLN A 117 11.00 -23.29 19.68
N GLN A 118 11.35 -23.04 18.41
CA GLN A 118 10.41 -23.28 17.29
C GLN A 118 10.98 -24.16 16.16
N SER A 119 10.70 -25.46 16.23
CA SER A 119 10.99 -26.43 15.16
C SER A 119 9.80 -26.78 14.25
N VAL A 120 8.55 -26.45 14.63
CA VAL A 120 7.34 -26.96 13.92
C VAL A 120 6.50 -25.88 13.21
N THR A 121 6.53 -24.61 13.62
CA THR A 121 5.80 -23.47 13.00
C THR A 121 6.64 -22.63 12.02
N THR A 122 7.85 -23.07 11.71
CA THR A 122 8.92 -22.32 11.04
C THR A 122 8.57 -21.78 9.66
N ARG A 123 7.79 -22.49 8.84
CA ARG A 123 7.54 -22.03 7.44
C ARG A 123 6.56 -20.87 7.35
N LEU A 124 5.52 -20.87 8.17
CA LEU A 124 4.54 -19.77 8.20
C LEU A 124 5.18 -18.53 8.84
N SER A 125 5.94 -18.69 9.93
CA SER A 125 6.61 -17.58 10.60
C SER A 125 7.72 -16.94 9.75
N MET A 126 8.49 -17.73 8.99
CA MET A 126 9.47 -17.19 8.04
C MET A 126 8.81 -16.35 6.94
N TRP A 127 7.63 -16.76 6.47
CA TRP A 127 6.87 -16.00 5.47
C TRP A 127 6.34 -14.68 6.03
N GLU A 128 5.75 -14.72 7.23
CA GLU A 128 5.29 -13.52 7.93
C GLU A 128 6.45 -12.56 8.25
N GLN A 129 7.62 -13.08 8.64
CA GLN A 129 8.83 -12.29 8.87
C GLN A 129 9.35 -11.64 7.59
N GLN A 130 9.37 -12.36 6.46
CA GLN A 130 9.79 -11.80 5.17
C GLN A 130 8.88 -10.65 4.73
N ILE A 131 7.56 -10.82 4.84
CA ILE A 131 6.61 -9.77 4.50
C ILE A 131 6.74 -8.58 5.45
N THR A 132 6.89 -8.83 6.74
CA THR A 132 7.10 -7.78 7.73
C THR A 132 8.38 -6.99 7.44
N ARG A 133 9.48 -7.66 7.06
CA ARG A 133 10.74 -7.01 6.68
C ARG A 133 10.58 -6.16 5.42
N MET A 134 9.87 -6.65 4.41
CA MET A 134 9.56 -5.87 3.20
C MET A 134 8.76 -4.63 3.54
N MET A 135 7.78 -4.77 4.44
CA MET A 135 6.95 -3.68 4.89
C MET A 135 7.75 -2.61 5.62
N ILE A 136 8.70 -2.99 6.49
CA ILE A 136 9.58 -2.03 7.18
C ILE A 136 10.42 -1.25 6.16
N ILE A 137 11.00 -1.93 5.16
CA ILE A 137 11.77 -1.28 4.10
C ILE A 137 10.87 -0.29 3.33
N GLN A 138 9.67 -0.71 2.95
CA GLN A 138 8.68 0.14 2.28
C GLN A 138 8.32 1.37 3.12
N THR A 139 8.09 1.19 4.43
CA THR A 139 7.78 2.29 5.36
C THR A 139 8.94 3.28 5.45
N VAL A 140 10.18 2.81 5.56
CA VAL A 140 11.37 3.69 5.63
C VAL A 140 11.52 4.52 4.36
N LEU A 141 11.36 3.90 3.19
CA LEU A 141 11.40 4.60 1.91
C LEU A 141 10.26 5.63 1.79
N ASN A 142 9.04 5.25 2.16
CA ASN A 142 7.89 6.14 2.19
C ASN A 142 8.12 7.38 3.07
N VAL A 143 8.61 7.17 4.29
CA VAL A 143 8.93 8.26 5.21
C VAL A 143 10.01 9.16 4.60
N SER A 144 11.04 8.58 3.99
CA SER A 144 12.14 9.33 3.39
C SER A 144 11.70 10.19 2.19
N CYS A 145 10.78 9.67 1.38
CA CYS A 145 10.19 10.38 0.23
C CYS A 145 9.15 11.43 0.65
N ALA A 146 8.36 11.17 1.68
CA ALA A 146 7.29 12.06 2.14
C ALA A 146 7.79 13.24 3.01
N LEU A 147 8.92 13.06 3.71
CA LEU A 147 9.45 14.04 4.65
C LEU A 147 9.84 15.39 3.99
N PRO A 148 10.50 15.43 2.82
CA PRO A 148 10.75 16.68 2.10
C PRO A 148 9.46 17.47 1.78
N GLN A 149 8.41 16.76 1.34
CA GLN A 149 7.13 17.38 1.05
C GLN A 149 6.47 17.95 2.32
N CYS A 150 6.55 17.23 3.44
CA CYS A 150 6.02 17.71 4.72
C CYS A 150 6.74 18.98 5.19
N ILE A 151 8.08 19.01 5.08
CA ILE A 151 8.88 20.19 5.45
C ILE A 151 8.48 21.40 4.58
N LEU A 152 8.40 21.22 3.26
CA LEU A 152 8.04 22.30 2.36
C LEU A 152 6.63 22.84 2.61
N LEU A 153 5.69 21.96 2.94
CA LEU A 153 4.32 22.34 3.27
C LEU A 153 4.26 23.17 4.56
N ILE A 154 4.98 22.76 5.61
CA ILE A 154 5.10 23.52 6.86
C ILE A 154 5.76 24.88 6.60
N TYR A 155 6.84 24.91 5.81
CA TYR A 155 7.51 26.14 5.42
C TYR A 155 6.56 27.11 4.69
N THR A 156 5.77 26.59 3.75
CA THR A 156 4.80 27.38 2.98
C THR A 156 3.75 28.00 3.91
N ILE A 157 3.19 27.22 4.84
CA ILE A 157 2.19 27.69 5.80
C ILE A 157 2.77 28.73 6.76
N ALA A 158 3.98 28.48 7.28
CA ALA A 158 4.65 29.40 8.21
C ALA A 158 4.95 30.75 7.55
N THR A 159 5.26 30.76 6.25
CA THR A 159 5.63 31.97 5.50
C THR A 159 4.47 32.64 4.77
N VAL A 160 3.23 32.11 4.86
CA VAL A 160 2.05 32.70 4.20
C VAL A 160 1.85 34.17 4.59
N GLN A 161 2.07 34.53 5.86
CA GLN A 161 1.86 35.92 6.30
C GLN A 161 2.93 36.89 5.76
N GLN A 162 4.11 36.37 5.41
CA GLN A 162 5.19 37.15 4.80
C GLN A 162 5.16 37.13 3.26
N SER A 163 4.11 36.57 2.64
CA SER A 163 4.02 36.47 1.18
C SER A 163 4.13 37.82 0.45
N ALA A 164 3.73 38.92 1.11
CA ALA A 164 3.85 40.27 0.56
C ALA A 164 5.31 40.77 0.42
N MET A 165 6.26 40.09 1.08
CA MET A 165 7.70 40.42 1.04
C MET A 165 8.53 39.41 0.24
N LYS A 166 7.91 38.34 -0.29
CA LYS A 166 8.62 37.34 -1.10
C LYS A 166 8.90 37.90 -2.49
N SER A 167 10.14 37.72 -2.98
CA SER A 167 10.45 38.01 -4.38
C SER A 167 9.78 37.01 -5.31
N LEU A 168 9.53 37.42 -6.57
CA LEU A 168 8.98 36.52 -7.59
C LEU A 168 9.85 35.28 -7.79
N ASP A 169 11.17 35.43 -7.78
CA ASP A 169 12.12 34.32 -7.91
C ASP A 169 11.96 33.30 -6.78
N GLN A 170 11.77 33.76 -5.55
CA GLN A 170 11.57 32.87 -4.40
C GLN A 170 10.27 32.06 -4.55
N ILE A 171 9.19 32.68 -5.05
CA ILE A 171 7.93 31.98 -5.31
C ILE A 171 8.12 30.90 -6.38
N TYR A 172 8.85 31.19 -7.46
CA TYR A 172 9.13 30.20 -8.51
C TYR A 172 9.99 29.03 -8.02
N ILE A 173 10.99 29.30 -7.17
CA ILE A 173 11.82 28.25 -6.55
C ILE A 173 10.97 27.37 -5.64
N GLU A 174 10.11 27.95 -4.80
CA GLU A 174 9.19 27.21 -3.94
C GLU A 174 8.25 26.31 -4.76
N TYR A 175 7.71 26.82 -5.87
CA TYR A 175 6.87 26.04 -6.77
C TYR A 175 7.63 24.89 -7.42
N LEU A 176 8.85 25.12 -7.90
CA LEU A 176 9.71 24.08 -8.46
C LEU A 176 10.00 22.97 -7.44
N LEU A 177 10.36 23.34 -6.20
CA LEU A 177 10.60 22.41 -5.12
C LEU A 177 9.34 21.60 -4.77
N ALA A 178 8.16 22.23 -4.79
CA ALA A 178 6.90 21.55 -4.54
C ALA A 178 6.61 20.49 -5.61
N GLN A 179 6.82 20.82 -6.89
CA GLN A 179 6.65 19.89 -8.00
C GLN A 179 7.65 18.72 -7.93
N LEU A 180 8.91 19.00 -7.58
CA LEU A 180 9.92 17.95 -7.39
C LEU A 180 9.54 17.01 -6.23
N CYS A 181 9.08 17.54 -5.11
CA CYS A 181 8.61 16.73 -3.99
C CYS A 181 7.40 15.86 -4.36
N GLU A 182 6.43 16.43 -5.09
CA GLU A 182 5.25 15.69 -5.57
C GLU A 182 5.65 14.57 -6.53
N PHE A 183 6.63 14.82 -7.41
CA PHE A 183 7.19 13.80 -8.29
C PHE A 183 7.88 12.66 -7.51
N ILE A 184 8.68 12.98 -6.48
CA ILE A 184 9.34 11.98 -5.62
C ILE A 184 8.30 11.10 -4.92
N VAL A 185 7.21 11.68 -4.42
CA VAL A 185 6.12 10.91 -3.78
C VAL A 185 5.39 10.03 -4.79
N CYS A 186 5.15 10.52 -6.02
CA CYS A 186 4.62 9.69 -7.09
C CYS A 186 5.53 8.50 -7.44
N LEU A 187 6.85 8.72 -7.47
CA LEU A 187 7.82 7.65 -7.69
C LEU A 187 7.80 6.60 -6.59
N ASP A 188 7.59 6.98 -5.33
CA ASP A 188 7.50 6.02 -4.23
C ASP A 188 6.35 5.02 -4.44
N PHE A 189 5.17 5.49 -4.90
CA PHE A 189 4.05 4.62 -5.25
C PHE A 189 4.41 3.64 -6.37
N ALA A 190 5.08 4.11 -7.44
CA ALA A 190 5.53 3.25 -8.52
C ALA A 190 6.61 2.26 -8.07
N SER A 191 7.48 2.67 -7.13
CA SER A 191 8.61 1.88 -6.63
C SER A 191 8.18 0.68 -5.80
N SER A 192 7.00 0.74 -5.17
CA SER A 192 6.46 -0.31 -4.29
C SER A 192 6.49 -1.70 -4.94
N PHE A 193 6.08 -1.79 -6.21
CA PHE A 193 6.15 -3.05 -6.98
C PHE A 193 7.58 -3.57 -7.10
N TYR A 194 8.52 -2.70 -7.45
CA TYR A 194 9.93 -3.07 -7.63
C TYR A 194 10.59 -3.46 -6.30
N ILE A 195 10.24 -2.79 -5.20
CA ILE A 195 10.70 -3.14 -3.85
C ILE A 195 10.25 -4.55 -3.48
N PHE A 196 8.97 -4.87 -3.70
CA PHE A 196 8.47 -6.23 -3.45
C PHE A 196 9.12 -7.27 -4.37
N PHE A 197 9.37 -6.93 -5.63
CA PHE A 197 10.03 -7.80 -6.58
C PHE A 197 11.51 -8.07 -6.26
N LEU A 198 12.26 -7.04 -5.85
CA LEU A 198 13.68 -7.15 -5.52
C LEU A 198 13.91 -7.76 -4.14
N SER A 199 13.06 -7.44 -3.16
CA SER A 199 13.21 -7.90 -1.78
C SER A 199 12.82 -9.38 -1.60
N SER A 200 11.88 -9.89 -2.41
CA SER A 200 11.35 -11.25 -2.26
C SER A 200 11.82 -12.21 -3.35
N SER A 201 12.73 -13.14 -3.00
CA SER A 201 13.11 -14.25 -3.89
C SER A 201 11.92 -15.13 -4.27
N ARG A 202 10.94 -15.28 -3.37
CA ARG A 202 9.72 -16.05 -3.60
C ARG A 202 8.66 -15.32 -4.43
N PHE A 203 8.54 -13.99 -4.32
CA PHE A 203 7.70 -13.22 -5.23
C PHE A 203 8.20 -13.41 -6.66
N ARG A 204 9.52 -13.31 -6.88
CA ARG A 204 10.13 -13.60 -8.19
C ARG A 204 9.82 -15.02 -8.68
N GLN A 205 9.89 -16.03 -7.82
CA GLN A 205 9.55 -17.41 -8.19
C GLN A 205 8.07 -17.56 -8.55
N THR A 206 7.18 -16.91 -7.80
CA THR A 206 5.74 -16.92 -8.02
C THR A 206 5.36 -16.22 -9.32
N THR A 207 5.89 -15.01 -9.56
CA THR A 207 5.72 -14.27 -10.82
C THR A 207 6.26 -15.05 -12.00
N LYS A 208 7.46 -15.66 -11.89
CA LYS A 208 8.01 -16.53 -12.93
C LYS A 208 7.11 -17.76 -13.18
N MET A 209 6.50 -18.34 -12.15
CA MET A 209 5.59 -19.48 -12.29
C MET A 209 4.31 -19.08 -13.04
N TYR A 210 3.69 -17.96 -12.67
CA TYR A 210 2.50 -17.45 -13.36
C TYR A 210 2.82 -17.02 -14.79
N LEU A 211 3.95 -16.35 -15.03
CA LEU A 211 4.38 -15.95 -16.37
C LEU A 211 4.64 -17.18 -17.25
N LYS A 212 5.33 -18.21 -16.72
CA LYS A 212 5.51 -19.48 -17.43
C LYS A 212 4.18 -20.15 -17.74
N ARG A 213 3.21 -20.14 -16.82
CA ARG A 213 1.86 -20.68 -17.07
C ARG A 213 1.12 -19.88 -18.16
N LEU A 214 1.17 -18.56 -18.14
CA LEU A 214 0.57 -17.72 -19.18
C LEU A 214 1.21 -17.98 -20.55
N LEU A 215 2.54 -18.07 -20.61
CA LEU A 215 3.27 -18.39 -21.84
C LEU A 215 3.07 -19.85 -22.30
N HIS A 216 2.85 -20.81 -21.39
CA HIS A 216 2.52 -22.19 -21.75
C HIS A 216 1.05 -22.38 -22.13
N LEU A 217 0.14 -21.55 -21.65
CA LEU A 217 -1.28 -21.59 -22.03
C LEU A 217 -1.46 -21.20 -23.51
N GLU A 218 -0.56 -20.38 -24.08
CA GLU A 218 -0.51 -20.15 -25.53
C GLU A 218 0.06 -21.34 -26.31
N SER A 219 0.87 -22.21 -25.67
CA SER A 219 1.49 -23.37 -26.34
C SER A 219 0.61 -24.63 -26.35
N ASN A 220 -0.50 -24.66 -25.62
CA ASN A 220 -1.47 -25.78 -25.61
C ASN A 220 -2.70 -25.45 -26.46
N GLN A 221 -2.50 -25.07 -27.72
CA GLN A 221 -3.58 -25.15 -28.71
C GLN A 221 -3.89 -26.62 -29.02
N VAL A 222 -5.12 -26.99 -28.66
CA VAL A 222 -5.93 -28.17 -29.00
C VAL A 222 -5.39 -29.02 -30.16
N THR A 223 -4.89 -30.23 -29.84
CA THR A 223 -4.88 -31.32 -30.82
C THR A 223 -6.31 -31.85 -30.98
N PRO A 224 -6.87 -31.93 -32.20
CA PRO A 224 -8.19 -32.51 -32.40
C PRO A 224 -8.17 -34.00 -32.06
N PHE A 225 -9.11 -34.39 -31.22
CA PHE A 225 -9.34 -35.75 -30.77
C PHE A 225 -10.04 -36.53 -31.89
N ASN A 226 -9.28 -37.24 -32.74
CA ASN A 226 -9.86 -38.14 -33.74
C ASN A 226 -10.33 -39.44 -33.06
N ILE A 227 -11.63 -39.49 -32.74
CA ILE A 227 -12.35 -40.74 -32.40
C ILE A 227 -12.95 -41.32 -33.67
N SER A 228 -12.46 -42.50 -34.06
CA SER A 228 -13.19 -43.49 -34.85
C SER A 228 -12.35 -44.76 -34.88
N ALA A 229 -12.77 -45.96 -34.48
CA ALA A 229 -14.01 -46.43 -33.90
C ALA A 229 -13.69 -47.72 -33.13
N SER A 230 -14.34 -47.92 -31.98
CA SER A 230 -14.32 -49.20 -31.26
C SER A 230 -15.31 -50.17 -31.88
N THR A 231 -14.87 -51.39 -32.16
CA THR A 231 -15.73 -52.58 -32.13
C THR A 231 -15.11 -53.58 -31.17
N VAL A 232 -15.72 -53.68 -29.98
CA VAL A 232 -15.51 -54.71 -28.97
C VAL A 232 -16.44 -55.89 -29.30
N PRO A 233 -16.03 -57.14 -29.00
CA PRO A 233 -16.98 -58.06 -28.43
C PRO A 233 -16.57 -58.57 -27.04
N VAL A 234 -17.62 -58.67 -26.24
CA VAL A 234 -17.81 -59.11 -24.86
C VAL A 234 -17.38 -60.57 -24.62
N THR A 235 -16.63 -60.80 -23.54
CA THR A 235 -16.65 -62.00 -22.66
C THR A 235 -15.76 -61.67 -21.45
N GLY A 236 -16.09 -61.70 -20.16
CA GLY A 236 -17.18 -62.34 -19.43
C GLY A 236 -16.62 -63.43 -18.50
N THR A 237 -16.12 -63.09 -17.29
CA THR A 237 -16.06 -64.02 -16.12
C THR A 237 -15.58 -63.39 -14.81
N LYS A 238 -16.51 -63.32 -13.84
CA LYS A 238 -16.47 -63.80 -12.43
C LYS A 238 -15.33 -63.41 -11.45
N THR A 239 -15.72 -62.54 -10.50
CA THR A 239 -15.68 -62.69 -9.02
C THR A 239 -14.51 -63.41 -8.32
N HIS A 240 -13.84 -62.73 -7.39
CA HIS A 240 -13.70 -63.19 -6.00
C HIS A 240 -13.28 -62.08 -5.02
N TYR A 241 -14.10 -61.89 -3.98
CA TYR A 241 -13.82 -61.13 -2.76
C TYR A 241 -12.79 -61.88 -1.88
N ARG A 242 -11.88 -61.16 -1.21
CA ARG A 242 -11.31 -61.60 0.06
C ARG A 242 -10.90 -60.40 0.92
N GLN A 243 -11.66 -60.20 2.00
CA GLN A 243 -11.28 -59.41 3.17
C GLN A 243 -10.34 -60.26 4.05
N ASN A 244 -9.32 -59.61 4.60
CA ASN A 244 -9.01 -59.56 6.04
C ASN A 244 -8.00 -58.45 6.28
#